data_AF-A0A520ADP9-F1
#
_entry.id   AF-A0A520ADP9-F1
#
_cell.length_a   1.000
_cell.length_b   1.000
_cell.length_c   1.000
_cell.angle_alpha   90.00
_cell.angle_beta   90.00
_cell.angle_gamma   90.00
#
_symmetry.space_group_name_H-M   'P 1'
#
loop_
_entity.id
_entity.type
_entity.pdbx_description
1 polymer ?
#
loop_
_entity_poly.entity_id
_entity_poly.type
_entity_poly.pdbx_seq_one_letter_code
_entity_poly.pdbx_strand_id
1 'polypeptide(L)'
;MKRISWIAACLCFFNMSRAQQVTLTPDQIKGYTSEWKGERFPDGRPKVADKFLERLKKIRLEEGWGILRNKGYQNQFEGDWMILEP
;
A
#
# COMPACT_ATOMS: atom_id res chain seq x y z
N MET A 1 -2.56 26.25 -41.01
CA MET A 1 -3.61 25.42 -40.36
C MET A 1 -3.10 24.06 -39.90
N LYS A 2 -2.50 23.22 -40.78
CA LYS A 2 -2.01 21.87 -40.39
C LYS A 2 -1.03 21.90 -39.20
N ARG A 3 -0.02 22.79 -39.20
CA ARG A 3 0.99 22.93 -38.13
C ARG A 3 0.40 23.26 -36.74
N ILE A 4 -0.62 24.11 -36.69
CA ILE A 4 -1.33 24.47 -35.45
C ILE A 4 -2.12 23.26 -34.92
N SER A 5 -2.68 22.47 -35.84
CA SER A 5 -3.41 21.24 -35.49
C SER A 5 -2.51 20.16 -34.88
N TRP A 6 -1.27 20.03 -35.34
CA TRP A 6 -0.27 19.11 -34.75
C TRP A 6 0.16 19.54 -33.35
N ILE A 7 0.37 20.85 -33.14
CA ILE A 7 0.74 21.39 -31.82
C ILE A 7 -0.41 21.20 -30.82
N ALA A 8 -1.65 21.45 -31.24
CA ALA A 8 -2.83 21.21 -30.41
C ALA A 8 -2.99 19.71 -30.07
N ALA A 9 -2.74 18.80 -31.02
CA ALA A 9 -2.78 17.36 -30.79
C ALA A 9 -1.72 16.90 -29.77
N CYS A 10 -0.49 17.41 -29.85
CA CYS A 10 0.56 17.12 -28.87
C CYS A 10 0.24 17.64 -27.47
N LEU A 11 -0.34 18.84 -27.36
CA LEU A 11 -0.76 19.42 -26.07
C LEU A 11 -1.92 18.63 -25.42
N CYS A 12 -2.85 18.11 -26.22
CA CYS A 12 -3.91 17.22 -25.73
C CYS A 12 -3.36 15.87 -25.25
N PHE A 13 -2.36 15.30 -25.92
CA PHE A 13 -1.70 14.05 -25.51
C PHE A 13 -0.93 14.21 -24.19
N PHE A 14 -0.31 15.36 -23.95
CA PHE A 14 0.45 15.61 -22.72
C PHE A 14 -0.44 15.59 -21.46
N ASN A 15 -1.67 16.09 -21.56
CA ASN A 15 -2.63 16.14 -20.46
C ASN A 15 -3.22 14.76 -20.08
N MET A 16 -3.00 13.73 -20.90
CA MET A 16 -3.50 12.37 -20.63
C MET A 16 -2.49 11.50 -19.85
N SER A 17 -1.37 12.09 -19.44
CA SER A 17 -0.37 11.41 -18.61
C SER A 17 -0.86 11.35 -17.17
N ARG A 18 -1.58 10.28 -16.80
CA ARG A 18 -1.81 9.97 -15.38
C ARG A 18 -0.50 9.47 -14.77
N ALA A 19 -0.04 10.12 -13.70
CA ALA A 19 1.06 9.60 -12.90
C ALA A 19 0.71 8.18 -12.39
N GLN A 20 1.69 7.28 -12.38
CA GLN A 20 1.49 5.93 -11.86
C GLN A 20 1.13 6.01 -10.37
N GLN A 21 0.09 5.30 -9.97
CA GLN A 21 -0.28 5.22 -8.56
C GLN A 21 0.70 4.29 -7.83
N VAL A 22 1.71 4.87 -7.18
CA VAL A 22 2.77 4.13 -6.47
C VAL A 22 2.28 3.62 -5.09
N THR A 23 1.35 4.34 -4.46
CA THR A 23 0.82 4.03 -3.13
C THR A 23 -0.71 3.96 -3.15
N LEU A 24 -1.29 3.09 -2.31
CA LEU A 24 -2.74 3.00 -2.16
C LEU A 24 -3.33 4.30 -1.59
N THR A 25 -4.52 4.67 -2.07
CA THR A 25 -5.28 5.78 -1.49
C THR A 25 -5.91 5.37 -0.16
N PRO A 26 -6.28 6.33 0.72
CA PRO A 26 -6.96 6.00 1.97
C PRO A 26 -8.23 5.17 1.79
N ASP A 27 -8.98 5.41 0.72
CA ASP A 27 -10.24 4.68 0.46
C ASP A 27 -9.99 3.26 -0.04
N GLN A 28 -8.93 3.04 -0.83
CA GLN A 28 -8.50 1.68 -1.18
C GLN A 28 -8.05 0.90 0.06
N ILE A 29 -7.27 1.52 0.95
CA ILE A 29 -6.85 0.90 2.21
C ILE A 29 -8.05 0.52 3.08
N LYS A 30 -9.05 1.41 3.20
CA LYS A 30 -10.32 1.10 3.89
C LYS A 30 -11.06 -0.06 3.21
N GLY A 31 -11.05 -0.13 1.88
CA GLY A 31 -11.61 -1.24 1.10
C GLY A 31 -11.00 -2.58 1.45
N TYR A 32 -9.66 -2.67 1.49
CA TYR A 32 -8.94 -3.89 1.87
C TYR A 32 -9.12 -4.28 3.35
N THR A 33 -9.45 -3.31 4.21
CA THR A 33 -9.60 -3.50 5.66
C THR A 33 -11.02 -3.20 6.13
N SER A 34 -12.02 -3.53 5.32
CA SER A 34 -13.44 -3.16 5.52
C SER A 34 -14.06 -3.72 6.82
N GLU A 35 -13.51 -4.82 7.32
CA GLU A 35 -13.90 -5.44 8.60
C GLU A 35 -13.50 -4.59 9.81
N TRP A 36 -12.47 -3.75 9.71
CA TRP A 36 -12.04 -2.91 10.82
C TRP A 36 -12.99 -1.74 11.05
N LYS A 37 -13.57 -1.67 12.26
CA LYS A 37 -14.54 -0.64 12.68
C LYS A 37 -14.00 0.37 13.71
N GLY A 38 -12.72 0.23 14.11
CA GLY A 38 -12.08 1.11 15.08
C GLY A 38 -11.51 2.40 14.48
N GLU A 39 -10.75 3.14 15.30
CA GLU A 39 -10.03 4.34 14.86
C GLU A 39 -9.05 3.99 13.72
N ARG A 40 -8.77 4.98 12.86
CA ARG A 40 -7.85 4.86 11.73
C ARG A 40 -6.93 6.07 11.67
N PHE A 41 -5.76 5.88 11.10
CA PHE A 41 -4.88 6.99 10.75
C PHE A 41 -5.46 7.80 9.57
N PRO A 42 -5.00 9.04 9.33
CA PRO A 42 -5.45 9.86 8.19
C PRO A 42 -5.25 9.18 6.82
N ASP A 43 -4.29 8.28 6.71
CA ASP A 43 -4.02 7.46 5.51
C ASP A 43 -4.96 6.26 5.35
N GLY A 44 -5.92 6.06 6.25
CA GLY A 44 -6.92 4.98 6.20
C GLY A 44 -6.51 3.68 6.89
N ARG A 45 -5.26 3.52 7.34
CA ARG A 45 -4.83 2.28 8.02
C ARG A 45 -5.51 2.10 9.38
N PRO A 46 -5.89 0.86 9.76
CA PRO A 46 -6.33 0.54 11.11
C PRO A 46 -5.35 1.05 12.18
N LYS A 47 -5.84 1.82 13.15
CA LYS A 47 -5.04 2.28 14.28
C LYS A 47 -5.19 1.29 15.44
N VAL A 48 -4.08 0.70 15.86
CA VAL A 48 -4.03 -0.27 16.96
C VAL A 48 -3.28 0.33 18.15
N ALA A 49 -3.59 -0.13 19.36
CA ALA A 49 -2.88 0.32 20.55
C ALA A 49 -1.41 -0.13 20.55
N ASP A 50 -0.51 0.74 20.99
CA ASP A 50 0.95 0.52 20.95
C ASP A 50 1.40 -0.76 21.66
N LYS A 51 0.68 -1.19 22.70
CA LYS A 51 0.96 -2.46 23.41
C LYS A 51 1.02 -3.67 22.46
N PHE A 52 0.25 -3.66 21.37
CA PHE A 52 0.29 -4.74 20.38
C PHE A 52 1.55 -4.68 19.52
N LEU A 53 2.01 -3.48 19.17
CA LEU A 53 3.27 -3.26 18.46
C LEU A 53 4.46 -3.70 19.33
N GLU A 54 4.47 -3.32 20.61
CA GLU A 54 5.53 -3.75 21.55
C GLU A 54 5.58 -5.26 21.75
N ARG A 55 4.42 -5.93 21.70
CA ARG A 55 4.37 -7.40 21.73
C ARG A 55 4.90 -8.02 20.44
N LEU A 56 4.54 -7.47 19.28
CA LEU A 56 4.95 -7.96 17.97
C LEU A 56 6.47 -7.85 17.76
N LYS A 57 7.13 -6.82 18.31
CA LYS A 57 8.60 -6.67 18.25
C LYS A 57 9.39 -7.88 18.78
N LYS A 58 8.79 -8.66 19.69
CA LYS A 58 9.43 -9.83 20.32
C LYS A 58 9.16 -11.14 19.58
N ILE A 59 8.31 -11.11 18.55
CA ILE A 59 7.87 -12.28 17.80
C ILE A 59 8.76 -12.44 16.57
N ARG A 60 9.19 -13.67 16.27
CA ARG A 60 9.91 -13.95 15.03
C ARG A 60 8.94 -13.91 13.85
N LEU A 61 9.40 -13.43 12.70
CA LEU A 61 8.54 -13.25 11.52
C LEU A 61 7.87 -14.56 11.09
N GLU A 62 8.58 -15.67 11.19
CA GLU A 62 8.11 -17.01 10.84
C GLU A 62 6.98 -17.50 11.75
N GLU A 63 7.04 -17.16 13.05
CA GLU A 63 5.99 -17.49 14.02
C GLU A 63 4.71 -16.70 13.71
N GLY A 64 4.85 -15.40 13.41
CA GLY A 64 3.75 -14.55 12.98
C GLY A 64 3.13 -15.04 11.66
N TRP A 65 3.96 -15.39 10.69
CA TRP A 65 3.52 -15.90 9.40
C TRP A 65 2.76 -17.22 9.53
N GLY A 66 3.20 -18.14 10.40
CA GLY A 66 2.49 -19.39 10.67
C GLY A 66 1.03 -19.19 11.09
N ILE A 67 0.76 -18.19 11.95
CA ILE A 67 -0.60 -17.84 12.38
C ILE A 67 -1.45 -17.33 11.21
N LEU A 68 -0.88 -16.45 10.38
CA LEU A 68 -1.58 -15.88 9.22
C LEU A 68 -1.88 -16.94 8.17
N ARG A 69 -0.92 -17.84 7.90
CA ARG A 69 -1.08 -18.95 6.96
C ARG A 69 -2.20 -19.90 7.38
N ASN A 70 -2.29 -20.21 8.67
CA ASN A 70 -3.37 -21.03 9.23
C ASN A 70 -4.76 -20.39 9.09
N LYS A 71 -4.83 -19.06 8.93
CA LYS A 71 -6.06 -18.32 8.65
C LYS A 71 -6.35 -18.14 7.15
N GLY A 72 -5.55 -18.75 6.28
CA GLY A 72 -5.73 -18.68 4.82
C GLY A 72 -4.92 -17.58 4.13
N TYR A 73 -4.17 -16.76 4.87
CA TYR A 73 -3.34 -15.71 4.30
C TYR A 73 -1.96 -16.27 3.90
N GLN A 74 -1.87 -16.81 2.68
CA GLN A 74 -0.66 -17.53 2.22
C GLN A 74 0.52 -16.59 1.91
N ASN A 75 0.24 -15.44 1.29
CA ASN A 75 1.28 -14.55 0.73
C ASN A 75 1.54 -13.34 1.64
N GLN A 76 1.91 -13.59 2.90
CA GLN A 76 2.16 -12.54 3.91
C GLN A 76 3.60 -12.51 4.42
N PHE A 77 4.48 -13.20 3.71
CA PHE A 77 5.91 -13.23 3.98
C PHE A 77 6.64 -12.69 2.75
N GLU A 78 7.55 -11.76 2.96
CA GLU A 78 8.44 -11.22 1.93
C GLU A 78 9.87 -11.44 2.38
N GLY A 79 10.67 -12.07 1.53
CA GLY A 79 12.07 -12.41 1.78
C GLY A 79 13.02 -11.47 1.04
N ASP A 80 14.29 -11.87 0.93
CA ASP A 80 15.28 -11.27 0.02
C ASP A 80 15.45 -9.74 0.12
N TRP A 81 15.26 -9.21 1.33
CA TRP A 81 15.45 -7.79 1.60
C TRP A 81 16.92 -7.41 1.42
N MET A 82 17.18 -6.45 0.54
CA MET A 82 18.50 -5.86 0.36
C MET A 82 18.65 -4.66 1.28
N ILE A 83 19.68 -4.66 2.11
CA ILE A 83 20.06 -3.49 2.90
C ILE A 83 20.73 -2.50 1.93
N LEU A 84 20.04 -1.40 1.64
CA LEU A 84 20.54 -0.36 0.73
C LEU A 84 21.52 0.61 1.42
N GLU A 85 21.34 0.81 2.73
CA GLU A 85 22.16 1.69 3.56
C GLU A 85 22.27 1.09 4.97
N PRO A 86 23.47 0.67 5.43
CA PRO A 86 23.68 0.01 6.72
C PRO A 86 23.82 0.97 7.91
#